data_AF-A0A944VU77-F1
#
_entry.id   AF-A0A944VU77-F1
#
_cell.length_a   1.000
_cell.length_b   1.000
_cell.length_c   1.000
_cell.angle_alpha   90.00
_cell.angle_beta   90.00
_cell.angle_gamma   90.00
#
_symmetry.space_group_name_H-M   'P 1'
#
loop_
_entity.id
_entity.type
_entity.pdbx_description
1 polymer ?
#
loop_
_entity_poly.entity_id
_entity_poly.type
_entity_poly.pdbx_seq_one_letter_code
_entity_poly.pdbx_strand_id
1 'polypeptide(L)'
;MSGKIVWLASYPKSGNTWFRAFLTNLLREDEGPADINWLGGSLIASSRYILDDAAGFESSNLLLDEVDDLRPALYEKISDEAEETVFTKVHDAYTFLPDGRPLLSVDATLGAIYLLRNPLDIAPSFANHSSCGIDEIIADMNNVKNAFCATPNNLPNQLRQHLLNWSGHVLSWVDAPNIKVHVVRYEDMKQKPLETFYGAVRFAGLERTEEEVVSAIKNSSFEYLKKQEEEEGFCEKGAKCASFFRRGEVGSWKGVLSDEQVVRIVRKHGIVMRRFGYISDEENNDNVLPARDSNARRAVKSRKYSLYGLTVSSPFQCPELVPAKGRNKDITIKFGEIEENRYDWNIEGLCYKAAQEKFFLSVKGIAKYLVTGGSEIIIEKHGNTEDDAVRLFLYDTVIAAALMQRGLLPLHGSVAVRNGKGIAFLGSSSVGKSIIAAALNERSCSVLSDTLCVVDFHRRPMVYPGYPFLMLWRGGAKILGLELQGRKPVRKGLMKYYFPLDGSFHNQAVPLEKIYLLNSHNREEYTFTPVNGSDKLFALQDYIYKETLVRSMGFENIQFQKCVKTARHTVIKRINYHNDKRRLGKLIDFLEKDFL
;
A
#
# COMPACT_ATOMS: atom_id res chain seq x y z
N MET A 1 5.68 23.91 -13.96
CA MET A 1 5.16 25.01 -13.10
C MET A 1 5.99 25.00 -11.81
N SER A 2 5.65 25.74 -10.75
CA SER A 2 6.18 25.41 -9.41
C SER A 2 5.40 24.21 -8.85
N GLY A 3 6.09 23.31 -8.16
CA GLY A 3 5.46 22.19 -7.48
C GLY A 3 4.47 22.63 -6.40
N LYS A 4 3.47 21.79 -6.10
CA LYS A 4 2.39 22.07 -5.14
C LYS A 4 2.50 21.26 -3.83
N ILE A 5 3.42 20.30 -3.72
CA ILE A 5 3.53 19.45 -2.53
C ILE A 5 4.33 20.13 -1.42
N VAL A 6 3.75 20.21 -0.21
CA VAL A 6 4.48 20.55 1.03
C VAL A 6 4.72 19.28 1.83
N TRP A 7 5.98 18.89 1.97
CA TRP A 7 6.35 17.69 2.72
C TRP A 7 6.26 17.93 4.23
N LEU A 8 5.38 17.21 4.91
CA LEU A 8 5.37 17.10 6.38
C LEU A 8 6.36 16.00 6.77
N ALA A 9 7.65 16.35 6.70
CA ALA A 9 8.79 15.45 6.84
C ALA A 9 9.23 15.31 8.29
N SER A 10 9.60 14.10 8.71
CA SER A 10 10.07 13.86 10.09
C SER A 10 10.72 12.49 10.26
N TYR A 11 11.76 12.40 11.09
CA TYR A 11 12.16 11.11 11.67
C TYR A 11 11.01 10.60 12.57
N PRO A 12 10.70 9.29 12.60
CA PRO A 12 9.60 8.76 13.41
C PRO A 12 9.55 9.26 14.86
N LYS A 13 8.33 9.55 15.34
CA LYS A 13 7.99 10.11 16.67
C LYS A 13 8.44 11.56 16.96
N SER A 14 8.86 12.32 15.95
CA SER A 14 9.20 13.77 16.08
C SER A 14 8.00 14.73 16.04
N GLY A 15 6.77 14.27 16.30
CA GLY A 15 5.57 15.13 16.43
C GLY A 15 4.60 15.18 15.24
N ASN A 16 4.84 14.41 14.18
CA ASN A 16 4.08 14.47 12.92
C ASN A 16 2.54 14.36 13.05
N THR A 17 2.03 13.43 13.85
CA THR A 17 0.58 13.29 14.10
C THR A 17 -0.03 14.54 14.74
N TRP A 18 0.71 15.26 15.60
CA TRP A 18 0.26 16.51 16.22
C TRP A 18 0.19 17.65 15.18
N PHE A 19 1.20 17.80 14.34
CA PHE A 19 1.19 18.82 13.27
C PHE A 19 0.08 18.55 12.22
N ARG A 20 -0.18 17.28 11.89
CA ARG A 20 -1.31 16.89 11.01
C ARG A 20 -2.67 17.15 11.64
N ALA A 21 -2.81 16.95 12.96
CA ALA A 21 -4.02 17.32 13.69
C ALA A 21 -4.24 18.83 13.73
N PHE A 22 -3.18 19.62 13.97
CA PHE A 22 -3.23 21.08 13.84
C PHE A 22 -3.70 21.49 12.44
N LEU A 23 -3.06 20.98 11.40
CA LEU A 23 -3.38 21.32 10.01
C LEU A 23 -4.82 20.92 9.62
N THR A 24 -5.30 19.75 10.06
CA THR A 24 -6.69 19.30 9.80
C THR A 24 -7.71 20.14 10.58
N ASN A 25 -7.33 20.79 11.67
CA ASN A 25 -8.17 21.78 12.36
C ASN A 25 -8.08 23.20 11.74
N LEU A 26 -7.07 23.49 10.91
CA LEU A 26 -6.88 24.79 10.26
C LEU A 26 -7.49 24.85 8.85
N LEU A 27 -7.53 23.72 8.13
CA LEU A 27 -8.02 23.63 6.75
C LEU A 27 -9.51 23.25 6.63
N ARG A 28 -10.18 22.93 7.74
CA ARG A 28 -11.56 22.40 7.78
C ARG A 28 -12.54 23.47 8.22
N GLU A 29 -13.72 23.48 7.61
CA GLU A 29 -14.78 24.46 7.89
C GLU A 29 -15.62 24.11 9.14
N ASP A 30 -15.68 22.83 9.54
CA ASP A 30 -16.42 22.38 10.72
C ASP A 30 -15.87 22.96 12.04
N GLU A 31 -16.76 23.37 12.95
CA GLU A 31 -16.39 23.70 14.32
C GLU A 31 -15.96 22.47 15.14
N GLY A 32 -15.09 22.69 16.13
CA GLY A 32 -14.64 21.67 17.08
C GLY A 32 -13.39 20.89 16.64
N PRO A 33 -12.90 19.93 17.45
CA PRO A 33 -11.68 19.17 17.16
C PRO A 33 -11.89 18.13 16.06
N ALA A 34 -10.88 17.95 15.20
CA ALA A 34 -10.84 16.90 14.19
C ALA A 34 -10.73 15.49 14.82
N ASP A 35 -11.38 14.49 14.21
CA ASP A 35 -11.19 13.08 14.52
C ASP A 35 -9.76 12.65 14.18
N ILE A 36 -9.05 12.14 15.18
CA ILE A 36 -7.67 11.68 15.10
C ILE A 36 -7.46 10.49 14.16
N ASN A 37 -8.51 9.72 13.87
CA ASN A 37 -8.52 8.64 12.89
C ASN A 37 -8.76 9.13 11.45
N TRP A 38 -9.29 10.35 11.28
CA TRP A 38 -9.59 10.99 9.99
C TRP A 38 -8.86 12.33 9.81
N LEU A 39 -7.52 12.29 9.90
CA LEU A 39 -6.63 13.44 9.61
C LEU A 39 -6.53 13.76 8.11
N GLY A 40 -7.67 14.14 7.51
CA GLY A 40 -7.87 14.34 6.07
C GLY A 40 -7.06 15.47 5.45
N GLY A 41 -6.60 16.45 6.24
CA GLY A 41 -5.77 17.57 5.75
C GLY A 41 -4.34 17.19 5.32
N SER A 42 -4.06 15.91 5.02
CA SER A 42 -2.74 15.46 4.56
C SER A 42 -2.75 14.08 3.88
N LEU A 43 -2.05 13.95 2.74
CA LEU A 43 -1.74 12.66 2.12
C LEU A 43 -0.60 11.94 2.85
N ILE A 44 -0.35 10.67 2.50
CA ILE A 44 0.76 9.87 3.03
C ILE A 44 1.64 9.42 1.86
N ALA A 45 2.90 9.90 1.82
CA ALA A 45 3.87 9.66 0.73
C ALA A 45 4.14 8.17 0.47
N SER A 46 4.04 7.36 1.53
CA SER A 46 4.25 5.91 1.53
C SER A 46 2.96 5.10 1.41
N SER A 47 1.83 5.72 1.05
CA SER A 47 0.56 5.02 0.81
C SER A 47 0.70 4.09 -0.39
N ARG A 48 0.62 2.77 -0.15
CA ARG A 48 0.64 1.78 -1.24
C ARG A 48 -0.53 1.98 -2.19
N TYR A 49 -1.71 2.30 -1.66
CA TYR A 49 -2.93 2.51 -2.44
C TYR A 49 -2.77 3.60 -3.51
N ILE A 50 -2.16 4.75 -3.17
CA ILE A 50 -2.00 5.88 -4.08
C ILE A 50 -1.09 5.52 -5.27
N LEU A 51 0.03 4.81 -5.01
CA LEU A 51 0.87 4.27 -6.09
C LEU A 51 0.13 3.20 -6.90
N ASP A 52 -0.56 2.28 -6.23
CA ASP A 52 -1.22 1.12 -6.84
C ASP A 52 -2.41 1.49 -7.73
N ASP A 53 -3.07 2.62 -7.46
CA ASP A 53 -4.12 3.19 -8.31
C ASP A 53 -3.52 4.00 -9.48
N ALA A 54 -2.62 4.94 -9.19
CA ALA A 54 -1.98 5.77 -10.22
C ALA A 54 -1.21 4.93 -11.26
N ALA A 55 -0.53 3.86 -10.84
CA ALA A 55 0.15 2.93 -11.74
C ALA A 55 -0.80 1.90 -12.41
N GLY A 56 -2.03 1.73 -11.90
CA GLY A 56 -3.02 0.77 -12.44
C GLY A 56 -2.73 -0.71 -12.11
N PHE A 57 -1.72 -1.02 -11.31
CA PHE A 57 -1.34 -2.39 -10.95
C PHE A 57 -0.92 -2.53 -9.48
N GLU A 58 -0.81 -3.75 -8.97
CA GLU A 58 -0.32 -3.99 -7.60
C GLU A 58 1.22 -3.84 -7.55
N SER A 59 1.74 -2.83 -6.85
CA SER A 59 3.18 -2.72 -6.54
C SER A 59 3.73 -3.92 -5.75
N SER A 60 2.86 -4.80 -5.23
CA SER A 60 3.25 -6.11 -4.67
C SER A 60 3.90 -7.07 -5.67
N ASN A 61 3.90 -6.72 -6.97
CA ASN A 61 4.55 -7.45 -8.06
C ASN A 61 5.92 -6.85 -8.47
N LEU A 62 6.26 -5.68 -7.92
CA LEU A 62 7.55 -4.99 -8.13
C LEU A 62 8.55 -5.29 -7.00
N LEU A 63 9.84 -5.20 -7.34
CA LEU A 63 10.92 -5.14 -6.37
C LEU A 63 10.91 -3.77 -5.67
N LEU A 64 11.44 -3.68 -4.44
CA LEU A 64 11.42 -2.43 -3.67
C LEU A 64 12.12 -1.26 -4.39
N ASP A 65 13.17 -1.54 -5.16
CA ASP A 65 13.91 -0.52 -5.92
C ASP A 65 13.13 -0.06 -7.17
N GLU A 66 12.30 -0.91 -7.75
CA GLU A 66 11.37 -0.57 -8.86
C GLU A 66 10.15 0.21 -8.35
N VAL A 67 9.71 -0.06 -7.12
CA VAL A 67 8.70 0.74 -6.43
C VAL A 67 9.21 2.16 -6.20
N ASP A 68 10.44 2.32 -5.72
CA ASP A 68 11.02 3.65 -5.45
C ASP A 68 11.32 4.43 -6.75
N ASP A 69 11.70 3.76 -7.85
CA ASP A 69 11.91 4.37 -9.17
C ASP A 69 10.64 5.05 -9.77
N LEU A 70 9.45 4.59 -9.38
CA LEU A 70 8.16 5.19 -9.77
C LEU A 70 7.73 6.38 -8.89
N ARG A 71 8.32 6.55 -7.70
CA ARG A 71 7.84 7.55 -6.73
C ARG A 71 8.02 9.01 -7.16
N PRO A 72 9.12 9.44 -7.83
CA PRO A 72 9.25 10.83 -8.28
C PRO A 72 8.10 11.25 -9.22
N ALA A 73 7.83 10.42 -10.23
CA ALA A 73 6.77 10.65 -11.21
C ALA A 73 5.36 10.52 -10.62
N LEU A 74 5.17 9.70 -9.57
CA LEU A 74 3.92 9.71 -8.79
C LEU A 74 3.69 11.09 -8.13
N TYR A 75 4.74 11.68 -7.55
CA TYR A 75 4.64 12.97 -6.88
C TYR A 75 4.50 14.13 -7.87
N GLU A 76 5.15 14.05 -9.04
CA GLU A 76 4.93 14.96 -10.17
C GLU A 76 3.45 14.95 -10.59
N LYS A 77 2.88 13.76 -10.86
CA LYS A 77 1.45 13.62 -11.19
C LYS A 77 0.52 14.21 -10.12
N ILE A 78 0.76 13.93 -8.83
CA ILE A 78 -0.01 14.51 -7.72
C ILE A 78 0.10 16.04 -7.67
N SER A 79 1.27 16.59 -7.96
CA SER A 79 1.51 18.04 -8.00
C SER A 79 0.85 18.72 -9.20
N ASP A 80 0.81 18.05 -10.35
CA ASP A 80 0.18 18.59 -11.57
C ASP A 80 -1.35 18.54 -11.48
N GLU A 81 -1.93 17.43 -10.98
CA GLU A 81 -3.37 17.23 -10.85
C GLU A 81 -4.03 18.03 -9.71
N ALA A 82 -3.26 18.49 -8.71
CA ALA A 82 -3.81 19.26 -7.60
C ALA A 82 -4.16 20.71 -7.99
N GLU A 83 -5.29 21.24 -7.51
CA GLU A 83 -5.63 22.65 -7.68
C GLU A 83 -4.91 23.54 -6.63
N GLU A 84 -4.75 23.03 -5.40
CA GLU A 84 -4.16 23.74 -4.25
C GLU A 84 -2.88 23.06 -3.69
N THR A 85 -2.35 23.60 -2.59
CA THR A 85 -1.18 23.07 -1.87
C THR A 85 -1.46 21.71 -1.21
N VAL A 86 -0.72 20.67 -1.61
CA VAL A 86 -0.90 19.30 -1.12
C VAL A 86 0.07 18.97 0.01
N PHE A 87 -0.42 18.99 1.24
CA PHE A 87 0.38 18.57 2.40
C PHE A 87 0.55 17.04 2.42
N THR A 88 1.80 16.57 2.38
CA THR A 88 2.10 15.13 2.27
C THR A 88 3.04 14.65 3.37
N LYS A 89 2.56 13.74 4.21
CA LYS A 89 3.29 13.11 5.32
C LYS A 89 4.36 12.15 4.81
N VAL A 90 5.60 12.32 5.27
CA VAL A 90 6.75 11.49 4.85
C VAL A 90 7.71 11.16 6.01
N HIS A 91 8.26 9.94 6.00
CA HIS A 91 9.35 9.48 6.88
C HIS A 91 10.58 9.01 6.10
N ASP A 92 10.58 9.12 4.77
CA ASP A 92 11.81 9.01 4.00
C ASP A 92 12.73 10.19 4.34
N ALA A 93 14.01 9.90 4.55
CA ALA A 93 15.10 10.83 4.38
C ALA A 93 15.15 11.31 2.92
N TYR A 94 15.53 12.57 2.69
CA TYR A 94 15.64 13.12 1.34
C TYR A 94 16.81 12.48 0.61
N THR A 95 16.50 11.47 -0.21
CA THR A 95 17.46 10.52 -0.78
C THR A 95 17.35 10.48 -2.30
N PHE A 96 18.39 9.95 -2.94
CA PHE A 96 18.50 9.91 -4.41
C PHE A 96 18.42 8.47 -4.91
N LEU A 97 17.76 8.29 -6.06
CA LEU A 97 17.74 7.05 -6.82
C LEU A 97 19.12 6.76 -7.44
N PRO A 98 19.40 5.51 -7.88
CA PRO A 98 20.70 5.15 -8.46
C PRO A 98 21.08 5.87 -9.77
N ASP A 99 20.16 6.63 -10.36
CA ASP A 99 20.39 7.48 -11.54
C ASP A 99 20.59 8.97 -11.21
N GLY A 100 20.58 9.32 -9.91
CA GLY A 100 20.75 10.70 -9.43
C GLY A 100 19.46 11.52 -9.30
N ARG A 101 18.29 10.99 -9.67
CA ARG A 101 17.01 11.69 -9.40
C ARG A 101 16.68 11.67 -7.90
N PRO A 102 16.21 12.76 -7.29
CA PRO A 102 15.61 12.74 -5.96
C PRO A 102 14.42 11.78 -5.88
N LEU A 103 14.32 11.00 -4.81
CA LEU A 103 13.18 10.11 -4.51
C LEU A 103 11.87 10.89 -4.31
N LEU A 104 12.00 12.10 -3.76
CA LEU A 104 10.93 13.07 -3.58
C LEU A 104 11.19 14.20 -4.60
N SER A 105 10.42 14.21 -5.69
CA SER A 105 10.74 15.03 -6.87
C SER A 105 10.79 16.53 -6.56
N VAL A 106 11.82 17.21 -7.06
CA VAL A 106 11.99 18.67 -6.91
C VAL A 106 10.88 19.41 -7.65
N ASP A 107 10.53 18.98 -8.86
CA ASP A 107 9.52 19.64 -9.70
C ASP A 107 8.11 19.54 -9.09
N ALA A 108 7.85 18.50 -8.29
CA ALA A 108 6.62 18.34 -7.51
C ALA A 108 6.60 19.16 -6.20
N THR A 109 7.75 19.65 -5.72
CA THR A 109 7.91 20.17 -4.36
C THR A 109 7.76 21.70 -4.30
N LEU A 110 6.80 22.17 -3.50
CA LEU A 110 6.71 23.58 -3.07
C LEU A 110 7.72 23.87 -1.95
N GLY A 111 7.88 22.91 -1.03
CA GLY A 111 8.83 22.96 0.09
C GLY A 111 8.63 21.83 1.08
N ALA A 112 9.32 21.89 2.22
CA ALA A 112 9.18 20.93 3.31
C ALA A 112 9.12 21.61 4.69
N ILE A 113 8.19 21.16 5.53
CA ILE A 113 8.15 21.47 6.96
C ILE A 113 8.80 20.26 7.65
N TYR A 114 10.04 20.44 8.13
CA TYR A 114 10.82 19.38 8.75
C TYR A 114 10.65 19.39 10.27
N LEU A 115 9.93 18.40 10.81
CA LEU A 115 9.68 18.26 12.23
C LEU A 115 10.85 17.55 12.91
N LEU A 116 11.65 18.33 13.63
CA LEU A 116 12.83 17.91 14.38
C LEU A 116 12.49 17.67 15.85
N ARG A 117 13.14 16.70 16.49
CA ARG A 117 13.05 16.44 17.94
C ARG A 117 14.36 15.86 18.45
N ASN A 118 14.69 16.12 19.72
CA ASN A 118 15.85 15.54 20.39
C ASN A 118 15.85 13.99 20.29
N PRO A 119 16.91 13.34 19.78
CA PRO A 119 16.93 11.88 19.59
C PRO A 119 16.85 11.11 20.92
N LEU A 120 17.24 11.72 22.03
CA LEU A 120 17.11 11.13 23.36
C LEU A 120 15.64 10.97 23.77
N ASP A 121 14.74 11.90 23.41
CA ASP A 121 13.28 11.75 23.61
C ASP A 121 12.62 10.86 22.55
N ILE A 122 13.20 10.76 21.34
CA ILE A 122 12.70 9.85 20.29
C ILE A 122 12.86 8.39 20.73
N ALA A 123 14.05 7.97 21.16
CA ALA A 123 14.35 6.56 21.46
C ALA A 123 13.31 5.86 22.38
N PRO A 124 12.95 6.38 23.58
CA PRO A 124 11.95 5.76 24.44
C PRO A 124 10.51 5.93 23.91
N SER A 125 10.21 7.01 23.19
CA SER A 125 8.89 7.22 22.57
C SER A 125 8.64 6.22 21.44
N PHE A 126 9.68 5.88 20.70
CA PHE A 126 9.67 4.96 19.57
C PHE A 126 9.69 3.50 20.04
N ALA A 127 10.47 3.16 21.07
CA ALA A 127 10.48 1.82 21.67
C ALA A 127 9.09 1.41 22.21
N ASN A 128 8.41 2.34 22.89
CA ASN A 128 7.02 2.19 23.36
C ASN A 128 6.06 1.95 22.19
N HIS A 129 6.11 2.80 21.15
CA HIS A 129 5.24 2.73 19.98
C HIS A 129 5.41 1.43 19.16
N SER A 130 6.65 1.03 18.90
CA SER A 130 7.00 -0.23 18.22
C SER A 130 6.84 -1.46 19.13
N SER A 131 6.70 -1.25 20.45
CA SER A 131 6.55 -2.29 21.48
C SER A 131 7.73 -3.29 21.48
N CYS A 132 8.94 -2.73 21.55
CA CYS A 132 10.23 -3.39 21.38
C CYS A 132 11.28 -2.81 22.35
N GLY A 133 12.53 -3.28 22.31
CA GLY A 133 13.59 -2.81 23.22
C GLY A 133 14.06 -1.38 22.93
N ILE A 134 14.47 -0.64 23.96
CA ILE A 134 15.13 0.67 23.78
C ILE A 134 16.46 0.51 23.03
N ASP A 135 17.23 -0.53 23.35
CA ASP A 135 18.50 -0.84 22.68
C ASP A 135 18.33 -1.24 21.20
N GLU A 136 17.22 -1.89 20.85
CA GLU A 136 16.83 -2.23 19.48
C GLU A 136 16.58 -0.96 18.66
N ILE A 137 15.79 -0.03 19.21
CA ILE A 137 15.58 1.30 18.61
C ILE A 137 16.87 2.12 18.51
N ILE A 138 17.78 2.03 19.48
CA ILE A 138 19.06 2.76 19.41
C ILE A 138 19.99 2.16 18.34
N ALA A 139 19.97 0.84 18.13
CA ALA A 139 20.66 0.21 17.01
C ALA A 139 20.09 0.68 15.66
N ASP A 140 18.77 0.72 15.53
CA ASP A 140 18.05 1.22 14.36
C ASP A 140 18.29 2.72 14.10
N MET A 141 18.27 3.56 15.15
CA MET A 141 18.57 4.99 15.04
C MET A 141 20.02 5.27 14.64
N ASN A 142 20.95 4.37 14.96
CA ASN A 142 22.37 4.47 14.59
C ASN A 142 22.67 3.92 13.17
N ASN A 143 21.77 3.12 12.58
CA ASN A 143 21.96 2.38 11.33
C ASN A 143 21.76 3.25 10.08
N VAL A 144 22.83 3.56 9.36
CA VAL A 144 22.82 4.40 8.13
C VAL A 144 22.00 3.82 6.97
N LYS A 145 21.53 2.56 7.05
CA LYS A 145 20.67 1.90 6.06
C LYS A 145 19.32 1.45 6.64
N ASN A 146 18.88 2.05 7.76
CA ASN A 146 17.57 1.75 8.32
C ASN A 146 16.45 2.16 7.35
N ALA A 147 15.40 1.35 7.28
CA ALA A 147 14.24 1.62 6.44
C ALA A 147 12.99 0.89 6.97
N PHE A 148 11.87 1.61 7.13
CA PHE A 148 10.57 0.97 7.36
C PHE A 148 10.08 0.23 6.12
N CYS A 149 9.25 -0.78 6.34
CA CYS A 149 8.57 -1.56 5.29
C CYS A 149 9.50 -2.24 4.27
N ALA A 150 10.81 -2.32 4.52
CA ALA A 150 11.80 -2.96 3.65
C ALA A 150 11.90 -4.49 3.81
N THR A 151 11.03 -5.12 4.63
CA THR A 151 11.10 -6.57 4.85
C THR A 151 10.67 -7.35 3.60
N PRO A 152 11.50 -8.27 3.06
CA PRO A 152 11.14 -8.99 1.86
C PRO A 152 10.12 -10.11 2.11
N ASN A 153 9.91 -10.53 3.35
CA ASN A 153 9.15 -11.74 3.68
C ASN A 153 7.62 -11.56 3.72
N ASN A 154 7.12 -10.32 3.74
CA ASN A 154 5.69 -9.99 3.82
C ASN A 154 5.45 -8.71 3.00
N LEU A 155 4.22 -8.50 2.53
CA LEU A 155 3.78 -7.20 2.02
C LEU A 155 3.32 -6.29 3.17
N PRO A 156 3.90 -5.10 3.37
CA PRO A 156 3.36 -4.08 4.28
C PRO A 156 2.33 -3.19 3.58
N ASN A 157 1.39 -2.62 4.35
CA ASN A 157 0.37 -1.69 3.83
C ASN A 157 0.96 -0.35 3.33
N GLN A 158 2.20 -0.04 3.69
CA GLN A 158 2.95 1.11 3.17
C GLN A 158 4.10 0.66 2.27
N LEU A 159 4.61 1.58 1.47
CA LEU A 159 5.84 1.46 0.70
C LEU A 159 7.07 1.49 1.63
N ARG A 160 8.24 1.08 1.11
CA ARG A 160 9.53 1.27 1.79
C ARG A 160 9.70 2.75 2.11
N GLN A 161 10.17 3.06 3.32
CA GLN A 161 10.55 4.43 3.71
C GLN A 161 12.00 4.40 4.19
N HIS A 162 12.92 5.05 3.46
CA HIS A 162 14.35 5.05 3.80
C HIS A 162 14.60 5.98 4.98
N LEU A 163 14.87 5.44 6.18
CA LEU A 163 15.05 6.26 7.38
C LEU A 163 16.47 6.79 7.53
N LEU A 164 17.49 6.05 7.05
CA LEU A 164 18.89 6.25 7.43
C LEU A 164 19.07 6.22 8.97
N ASN A 165 20.22 6.67 9.47
CA ASN A 165 20.39 6.96 10.90
C ASN A 165 19.81 8.36 11.21
N TRP A 166 19.51 8.67 12.48
CA TRP A 166 18.83 9.93 12.83
C TRP A 166 19.55 11.18 12.28
N SER A 167 20.88 11.22 12.38
CA SER A 167 21.69 12.31 11.83
C SER A 167 21.58 12.42 10.31
N GLY A 168 21.67 11.30 9.58
CA GLY A 168 21.54 11.25 8.13
C GLY A 168 20.13 11.69 7.69
N HIS A 169 19.09 11.28 8.41
CA HIS A 169 17.73 11.76 8.15
C HIS A 169 17.63 13.27 8.32
N VAL A 170 18.12 13.82 9.43
CA VAL A 170 18.09 15.27 9.68
C VAL A 170 18.88 16.03 8.61
N LEU A 171 20.16 15.68 8.41
CA LEU A 171 21.04 16.34 7.42
C LEU A 171 20.47 16.25 6.00
N SER A 172 19.95 15.08 5.59
CA SER A 172 19.36 14.92 4.26
C SER A 172 18.28 15.96 3.95
N TRP A 173 17.47 16.31 4.95
CA TRP A 173 16.39 17.29 4.83
C TRP A 173 16.86 18.73 5.05
N VAL A 174 17.63 19.02 6.11
CA VAL A 174 18.01 20.41 6.43
C VAL A 174 19.10 20.97 5.51
N ASP A 175 19.83 20.11 4.81
CA ASP A 175 20.81 20.44 3.77
C ASP A 175 20.35 19.97 2.37
N ALA A 176 19.05 19.70 2.20
CA ALA A 176 18.48 19.20 0.94
C ALA A 176 18.73 20.21 -0.20
N PRO A 177 19.43 19.81 -1.29
CA PRO A 177 19.62 20.70 -2.42
C PRO A 177 18.28 20.95 -3.15
N ASN A 178 18.15 22.15 -3.71
CA ASN A 178 17.08 22.56 -4.62
C ASN A 178 15.64 22.63 -4.04
N ILE A 179 15.42 22.32 -2.75
CA ILE A 179 14.12 22.51 -2.09
C ILE A 179 14.21 23.50 -0.92
N LYS A 180 13.11 24.22 -0.65
CA LYS A 180 12.99 25.10 0.53
C LYS A 180 12.57 24.28 1.74
N VAL A 181 13.21 24.48 2.89
CA VAL A 181 12.94 23.71 4.11
C VAL A 181 12.78 24.62 5.33
N HIS A 182 11.68 24.46 6.06
CA HIS A 182 11.38 25.14 7.31
C HIS A 182 11.46 24.15 8.46
N VAL A 183 12.42 24.34 9.38
CA VAL A 183 12.64 23.44 10.51
C VAL A 183 11.76 23.84 11.68
N VAL A 184 10.90 22.92 12.11
CA VAL A 184 10.03 23.05 13.27
C VAL A 184 10.52 22.09 14.35
N ARG A 185 10.98 22.60 15.49
CA ARG A 185 11.41 21.76 16.61
C ARG A 185 10.21 21.45 17.50
N TYR A 186 10.06 20.17 17.86
CA TYR A 186 9.03 19.69 18.79
C TYR A 186 9.09 20.43 20.13
N GLU A 187 10.29 20.81 20.56
CA GLU A 187 10.52 21.58 21.77
C GLU A 187 9.95 23.01 21.66
N ASP A 188 10.08 23.65 20.49
CA ASP A 188 9.58 25.00 20.23
C ASP A 188 8.07 25.02 19.97
N MET A 189 7.49 23.96 19.38
CA MET A 189 6.04 23.74 19.32
C MET A 189 5.37 23.73 20.71
N LYS A 190 6.13 23.39 21.77
CA LYS A 190 5.67 23.40 23.17
C LYS A 190 5.96 24.71 23.89
N GLN A 191 7.11 25.33 23.66
CA GLN A 191 7.55 26.55 24.37
C GLN A 191 7.02 27.85 23.73
N LYS A 192 6.90 27.86 22.40
CA LYS A 192 6.56 29.00 21.54
C LYS A 192 5.53 28.55 20.48
N PRO A 193 4.35 28.01 20.88
CA PRO A 193 3.44 27.36 19.96
C PRO A 193 3.01 28.27 18.80
N LEU A 194 2.51 29.47 19.09
CA LEU A 194 1.98 30.37 18.07
C LEU A 194 3.05 30.81 17.05
N GLU A 195 4.22 31.25 17.53
CA GLU A 195 5.38 31.59 16.71
C GLU A 195 5.80 30.43 15.78
N THR A 196 5.84 29.21 16.33
CA THR A 196 6.30 28.01 15.62
C THR A 196 5.29 27.52 14.58
N PHE A 197 4.01 27.41 14.96
CA PHE A 197 2.95 26.95 14.05
C PHE A 197 2.64 28.00 12.97
N TYR A 198 2.54 29.29 13.33
CA TYR A 198 2.24 30.35 12.36
C TYR A 198 3.42 30.60 11.40
N GLY A 199 4.65 30.43 11.85
CA GLY A 199 5.83 30.40 10.97
C GLY A 199 5.74 29.32 9.89
N ALA A 200 5.30 28.12 10.24
CA ALA A 200 5.10 27.01 9.31
C ALA A 200 3.91 27.22 8.35
N VAL A 201 2.81 27.82 8.84
CA VAL A 201 1.64 28.23 8.02
C VAL A 201 2.04 29.26 6.96
N ARG A 202 2.76 30.31 7.37
CA ARG A 202 3.28 31.35 6.45
C ARG A 202 4.29 30.78 5.45
N PHE A 203 5.17 29.85 5.88
CA PHE A 203 6.09 29.16 4.98
C PHE A 203 5.36 28.33 3.90
N ALA A 204 4.25 27.70 4.25
CA ALA A 204 3.42 26.94 3.31
C ALA A 204 2.53 27.80 2.40
N GLY A 205 2.59 29.14 2.52
CA GLY A 205 1.79 30.06 1.72
C GLY A 205 0.30 30.09 2.07
N LEU A 206 -0.09 29.61 3.26
CA LEU A 206 -1.49 29.62 3.70
C LEU A 206 -1.89 31.00 4.22
N GLU A 207 -2.90 31.59 3.59
CA GLU A 207 -3.56 32.83 4.06
C GLU A 207 -4.51 32.48 5.21
N ARG A 208 -4.03 32.61 6.46
CA ARG A 208 -4.81 32.38 7.69
C ARG A 208 -4.47 33.42 8.76
N THR A 209 -5.45 33.78 9.58
CA THR A 209 -5.29 34.76 10.66
C THR A 209 -4.61 34.14 11.89
N GLU A 210 -4.20 35.00 12.84
CA GLU A 210 -3.59 34.53 14.08
C GLU A 210 -4.60 33.79 14.98
N GLU A 211 -5.86 34.22 14.96
CA GLU A 211 -6.98 33.65 15.69
C GLU A 211 -7.35 32.24 15.18
N GLU A 212 -7.37 32.03 13.86
CA GLU A 212 -7.56 30.71 13.25
C GLU A 212 -6.45 29.74 13.69
N VAL A 213 -5.20 30.19 13.65
CA VAL A 213 -4.04 29.40 14.08
C VAL A 213 -4.10 29.08 15.58
N VAL A 214 -4.46 30.03 16.44
CA VAL A 214 -4.67 29.79 17.88
C VAL A 214 -5.79 28.78 18.12
N SER A 215 -6.90 28.87 17.38
CA SER A 215 -8.02 27.91 17.46
C SER A 215 -7.57 26.49 17.06
N ALA A 216 -6.85 26.35 15.93
CA ALA A 216 -6.33 25.08 15.47
C ALA A 216 -5.27 24.47 16.42
N ILE A 217 -4.43 25.29 17.07
CA ILE A 217 -3.50 24.83 18.13
C ILE A 217 -4.28 24.28 19.33
N LYS A 218 -5.32 24.99 19.79
CA LYS A 218 -6.18 24.56 20.91
C LYS A 218 -6.90 23.23 20.59
N ASN A 219 -7.50 23.12 19.40
CA ASN A 219 -8.25 21.94 18.98
C ASN A 219 -7.37 20.73 18.63
N SER A 220 -6.05 20.90 18.61
CA SER A 220 -5.06 19.85 18.41
C SER A 220 -4.16 19.60 19.64
N SER A 221 -4.56 20.08 20.83
CA SER A 221 -3.77 19.91 22.05
C SER A 221 -3.52 18.43 22.39
N PHE A 222 -2.43 18.15 23.10
CA PHE A 222 -2.06 16.80 23.50
C PHE A 222 -3.16 16.13 24.36
N GLU A 223 -3.87 16.93 25.15
CA GLU A 223 -4.94 16.53 26.04
C GLU A 223 -6.20 16.13 25.25
N TYR A 224 -6.58 16.90 24.23
CA TYR A 224 -7.67 16.53 23.30
C TYR A 224 -7.35 15.26 22.51
N LEU A 225 -6.16 15.16 21.92
CA LEU A 225 -5.75 13.98 21.13
C LEU A 225 -5.64 12.72 21.99
N LYS A 226 -5.18 12.85 23.23
CA LYS A 226 -5.16 11.75 24.19
C LYS A 226 -6.57 11.32 24.60
N LYS A 227 -7.49 12.26 24.83
CA LYS A 227 -8.89 11.95 25.17
C LYS A 227 -9.57 11.13 24.06
N GLN A 228 -9.37 11.49 22.79
CA GLN A 228 -9.88 10.70 21.66
C GLN A 228 -9.26 9.27 21.60
N GLU A 229 -7.95 9.13 21.86
CA GLU A 229 -7.33 7.80 21.98
C GLU A 229 -7.94 6.94 23.10
N GLU A 230 -8.36 7.55 24.21
CA GLU A 230 -8.93 6.86 25.37
C GLU A 230 -10.41 6.51 25.18
N GLU A 231 -11.18 7.33 24.45
CA GLU A 231 -12.62 7.12 24.21
C GLU A 231 -12.90 6.21 23.00
N GLU A 232 -12.20 6.40 21.88
CA GLU A 232 -12.48 5.71 20.61
C GLU A 232 -11.36 4.74 20.19
N GLY A 233 -10.14 5.00 20.64
CA GLY A 233 -8.93 4.36 20.16
C GLY A 233 -8.33 5.09 18.94
N PHE A 234 -7.15 4.65 18.52
CA PHE A 234 -6.41 5.32 17.46
C PHE A 234 -5.77 4.34 16.47
N CYS A 235 -5.97 4.57 15.17
CA CYS A 235 -5.52 3.70 14.08
C CYS A 235 -4.00 3.62 13.91
N GLU A 236 -3.23 4.67 14.24
CA GLU A 236 -1.75 4.63 14.24
C GLU A 236 -1.19 3.99 15.54
N LYS A 237 -2.02 3.47 16.46
CA LYS A 237 -1.56 2.79 17.69
C LYS A 237 -1.13 1.35 17.42
N GLY A 238 0.18 1.09 17.59
CA GLY A 238 0.75 -0.26 17.53
C GLY A 238 0.02 -1.25 18.45
N ALA A 239 -0.26 -2.46 17.97
CA ALA A 239 -1.21 -3.39 18.60
C ALA A 239 -0.83 -3.86 20.02
N LYS A 240 0.42 -3.69 20.45
CA LYS A 240 0.91 -3.99 21.81
C LYS A 240 1.18 -2.73 22.66
N CYS A 241 0.95 -1.55 22.10
CA CYS A 241 1.24 -0.26 22.72
C CYS A 241 0.04 0.19 23.56
N ALA A 242 0.23 0.39 24.87
CA ALA A 242 -0.86 0.78 25.78
C ALA A 242 -1.51 2.12 25.37
N SER A 243 -0.70 3.16 25.14
CA SER A 243 -1.10 4.47 24.62
C SER A 243 -0.01 5.03 23.70
N PHE A 244 -0.44 5.65 22.61
CA PHE A 244 0.36 6.46 21.69
C PHE A 244 0.67 7.83 22.31
N PHE A 245 -0.31 8.46 22.96
CA PHE A 245 -0.21 9.76 23.62
C PHE A 245 0.26 9.62 25.08
N ARG A 246 1.49 9.13 25.25
CA ARG A 246 2.02 8.76 26.58
C ARG A 246 2.20 9.93 27.56
N ARG A 247 2.89 11.01 27.14
CA ARG A 247 3.24 12.16 28.01
C ARG A 247 3.30 13.53 27.33
N GLY A 248 3.75 13.61 26.07
CA GLY A 248 3.85 14.89 25.35
C GLY A 248 4.93 15.86 25.89
N GLU A 249 5.88 15.34 26.68
CA GLU A 249 6.94 16.08 27.37
C GLU A 249 8.22 16.29 26.52
N VAL A 250 9.06 17.21 26.99
CA VAL A 250 10.44 17.45 26.53
C VAL A 250 11.39 17.08 27.67
N GLY A 251 12.51 16.41 27.38
CA GLY A 251 13.48 15.97 28.38
C GLY A 251 13.06 14.71 29.16
N SER A 252 12.01 14.03 28.72
CA SER A 252 11.42 12.85 29.40
C SER A 252 12.37 11.65 29.46
N TRP A 253 13.39 11.63 28.60
CA TRP A 253 14.46 10.63 28.55
C TRP A 253 15.31 10.53 29.81
N LYS A 254 15.44 11.61 30.59
CA LYS A 254 16.32 11.71 31.78
C LYS A 254 15.98 10.75 32.92
N GLY A 255 14.80 10.13 32.88
CA GLY A 255 14.38 9.07 33.80
C GLY A 255 13.94 7.79 33.09
N VAL A 256 14.49 7.51 31.90
CA VAL A 256 14.10 6.36 31.07
C VAL A 256 15.30 5.71 30.35
N LEU A 257 16.29 6.48 29.90
CA LEU A 257 17.53 5.96 29.32
C LEU A 257 18.60 5.73 30.39
N SER A 258 19.46 4.72 30.22
CA SER A 258 20.70 4.59 30.98
C SER A 258 21.81 5.48 30.40
N ASP A 259 22.86 5.75 31.18
CA ASP A 259 23.99 6.57 30.72
C ASP A 259 24.70 5.95 29.50
N GLU A 260 24.81 4.61 29.43
CA GLU A 260 25.37 3.92 28.25
C GLU A 260 24.48 4.11 27.02
N GLN A 261 23.15 4.10 27.18
CA GLN A 261 22.21 4.35 26.10
C GLN A 261 22.31 5.80 25.59
N VAL A 262 22.43 6.77 26.50
CA VAL A 262 22.69 8.19 26.17
C VAL A 262 24.03 8.33 25.43
N VAL A 263 25.11 7.75 25.94
CA VAL A 263 26.45 7.78 25.34
C VAL A 263 26.46 7.18 23.93
N ARG A 264 25.75 6.06 23.68
CA ARG A 264 25.64 5.49 22.32
C ARG A 264 24.93 6.41 21.33
N ILE A 265 23.85 7.09 21.74
CA ILE A 265 23.13 8.05 20.90
C ILE A 265 24.03 9.26 20.63
N VAL A 266 24.56 9.88 21.70
CA VAL A 266 25.43 11.06 21.63
C VAL A 266 26.67 10.81 20.76
N ARG A 267 27.34 9.65 20.92
CA ARG A 267 28.53 9.30 20.14
C ARG A 267 28.26 9.18 18.63
N LYS A 268 27.05 8.77 18.21
CA LYS A 268 26.72 8.61 16.78
C LYS A 268 26.03 9.83 16.18
N HIS A 269 25.41 10.68 17.01
CA HIS A 269 24.55 11.78 16.56
C HIS A 269 25.00 13.17 16.99
N GLY A 270 26.05 13.28 17.81
CA GLY A 270 26.44 14.50 18.49
C GLY A 270 26.55 15.72 17.58
N ILE A 271 27.28 15.61 16.47
CA ILE A 271 27.48 16.71 15.48
C ILE A 271 26.15 17.39 15.11
N VAL A 272 25.13 16.58 14.80
CA VAL A 272 23.82 17.07 14.39
C VAL A 272 22.97 17.50 15.59
N MET A 273 23.11 16.84 16.75
CA MET A 273 22.48 17.29 18.00
C MET A 273 22.93 18.72 18.37
N ARG A 274 24.16 19.10 18.06
CA ARG A 274 24.77 20.40 18.41
C ARG A 274 24.34 21.53 17.52
N ARG A 275 24.31 21.28 16.20
CA ARG A 275 23.72 22.18 15.20
C ARG A 275 22.31 22.66 15.59
N PHE A 276 21.56 21.87 16.34
CA PHE A 276 20.21 22.19 16.81
C PHE A 276 20.09 22.38 18.34
N GLY A 277 21.21 22.68 19.01
CA GLY A 277 21.26 23.15 20.40
C GLY A 277 20.92 22.10 21.46
N TYR A 278 21.13 20.81 21.19
CA TYR A 278 20.81 19.72 22.13
C TYR A 278 22.01 19.28 23.01
N ILE A 279 23.28 19.46 22.60
CA ILE A 279 24.54 19.20 23.38
C ILE A 279 25.72 20.12 22.90
N SER A 280 26.99 19.80 23.20
CA SER A 280 28.25 20.48 22.78
C SER A 280 29.35 19.50 22.26
N ASP A 281 30.38 19.99 21.51
CA ASP A 281 31.23 19.19 20.56
C ASP A 281 32.15 18.11 21.19
N GLU A 282 32.36 16.91 20.58
CA GLU A 282 33.25 16.53 19.42
C GLU A 282 32.70 15.33 18.53
N GLU A 283 33.45 14.69 17.59
CA GLU A 283 32.94 13.91 16.38
C GLU A 283 32.96 12.33 16.43
N ASN A 284 32.75 11.44 15.40
CA ASN A 284 32.71 11.44 13.89
C ASN A 284 31.86 10.23 13.25
N ASN A 285 32.22 9.65 12.07
CA ASN A 285 31.31 9.00 11.06
C ASN A 285 31.20 7.42 11.08
N ASP A 286 31.13 6.52 10.05
CA ASP A 286 31.13 6.51 8.54
C ASP A 286 30.25 5.35 7.89
N ASN A 287 30.57 4.86 6.67
CA ASN A 287 29.69 4.22 5.62
C ASN A 287 29.97 2.70 5.29
N VAL A 288 29.81 2.01 4.12
CA VAL A 288 29.54 2.28 2.66
C VAL A 288 28.87 1.08 1.88
N LEU A 289 28.91 0.97 0.53
CA LEU A 289 28.20 0.05 -0.44
C LEU A 289 29.12 -0.33 -1.66
N PRO A 290 28.75 -1.00 -2.82
CA PRO A 290 27.46 -1.52 -3.40
C PRO A 290 27.52 -2.90 -4.19
N ALA A 291 26.62 -3.14 -5.18
CA ALA A 291 26.73 -4.00 -6.42
C ALA A 291 26.60 -5.57 -6.35
N ARG A 292 26.47 -6.40 -7.44
CA ARG A 292 25.73 -6.47 -8.77
C ARG A 292 26.17 -7.79 -9.54
N ASP A 293 25.60 -8.38 -10.63
CA ASP A 293 24.25 -8.45 -11.28
C ASP A 293 24.13 -9.55 -12.41
N SER A 294 22.90 -9.90 -12.85
CA SER A 294 22.49 -10.44 -14.20
C SER A 294 22.81 -11.92 -14.63
N ASN A 295 22.22 -12.57 -15.67
CA ASN A 295 21.21 -12.20 -16.72
C ASN A 295 20.48 -13.42 -17.39
N ALA A 296 19.44 -13.16 -18.21
CA ALA A 296 18.92 -13.86 -19.43
C ALA A 296 18.37 -15.33 -19.47
N ARG A 297 17.56 -15.64 -20.53
CA ARG A 297 17.07 -16.96 -21.05
C ARG A 297 16.73 -16.87 -22.58
N ARG A 298 16.14 -17.92 -23.21
CA ARG A 298 15.68 -18.00 -24.63
C ARG A 298 14.28 -18.66 -24.76
N ALA A 299 13.52 -18.40 -25.85
CA ALA A 299 12.05 -18.61 -25.94
C ALA A 299 11.54 -19.85 -26.75
N VAL A 300 10.22 -20.15 -26.67
CA VAL A 300 9.54 -21.38 -27.17
C VAL A 300 8.11 -21.10 -27.73
N LYS A 301 7.53 -22.03 -28.52
CA LYS A 301 6.22 -21.97 -29.23
C LYS A 301 4.95 -21.87 -28.35
N SER A 302 3.86 -21.37 -28.97
CA SER A 302 2.53 -21.05 -28.45
C SER A 302 1.61 -22.22 -28.01
N ARG A 303 0.67 -21.96 -27.08
CA ARG A 303 -0.31 -22.93 -26.51
C ARG A 303 -1.68 -22.30 -26.17
N LYS A 304 -2.63 -23.09 -25.63
CA LYS A 304 -3.99 -22.67 -25.21
C LYS A 304 -4.31 -23.07 -23.76
N TYR A 305 -5.11 -22.23 -23.08
CA TYR A 305 -5.41 -22.32 -21.65
C TYR A 305 -6.87 -21.91 -21.35
N SER A 306 -7.41 -22.36 -20.22
CA SER A 306 -8.76 -22.06 -19.73
C SER A 306 -8.67 -21.17 -18.48
N LEU A 307 -9.37 -20.03 -18.47
CA LEU A 307 -9.26 -19.03 -17.41
C LEU A 307 -10.54 -18.18 -17.33
N TYR A 308 -11.16 -18.05 -16.14
CA TYR A 308 -12.43 -17.33 -15.92
C TYR A 308 -13.57 -17.72 -16.86
N GLY A 309 -13.61 -18.99 -17.28
CA GLY A 309 -14.58 -19.51 -18.25
C GLY A 309 -14.26 -19.24 -19.73
N LEU A 310 -13.11 -18.61 -20.02
CA LEU A 310 -12.67 -18.22 -21.36
C LEU A 310 -11.50 -19.09 -21.86
N THR A 311 -11.44 -19.31 -23.18
CA THR A 311 -10.30 -19.96 -23.85
C THR A 311 -9.25 -18.92 -24.27
N VAL A 312 -8.11 -18.90 -23.59
CA VAL A 312 -7.00 -17.97 -23.83
C VAL A 312 -5.90 -18.64 -24.66
N SER A 313 -5.47 -18.00 -25.75
CA SER A 313 -4.33 -18.44 -26.57
C SER A 313 -3.08 -17.63 -26.17
N SER A 314 -1.96 -18.28 -25.85
CA SER A 314 -0.70 -17.63 -25.43
C SER A 314 0.47 -17.95 -26.36
N PRO A 315 1.38 -16.99 -26.67
CA PRO A 315 2.55 -17.24 -27.50
C PRO A 315 3.67 -17.98 -26.74
N PHE A 316 3.66 -17.97 -25.41
CA PHE A 316 4.63 -18.65 -24.53
C PHE A 316 3.94 -19.72 -23.66
N GLN A 317 4.73 -20.43 -22.85
CA GLN A 317 4.20 -21.43 -21.92
C GLN A 317 3.67 -20.76 -20.64
N CYS A 318 2.41 -21.01 -20.33
CA CYS A 318 1.81 -20.76 -19.02
C CYS A 318 1.70 -22.11 -18.28
N PRO A 319 2.77 -22.63 -17.65
CA PRO A 319 2.73 -23.94 -17.01
C PRO A 319 1.81 -23.96 -15.77
N GLU A 320 1.43 -22.80 -15.24
CA GLU A 320 0.55 -22.66 -14.08
C GLU A 320 -0.95 -22.65 -14.45
N LEU A 321 -1.33 -22.79 -15.73
CA LEU A 321 -2.73 -22.68 -16.18
C LEU A 321 -3.28 -24.02 -16.69
N VAL A 322 -4.57 -24.24 -16.46
CA VAL A 322 -5.31 -25.41 -16.97
C VAL A 322 -5.35 -25.37 -18.51
N PRO A 323 -4.90 -26.42 -19.23
CA PRO A 323 -4.98 -26.45 -20.69
C PRO A 323 -6.42 -26.51 -21.21
N ALA A 324 -6.78 -25.67 -22.19
CA ALA A 324 -8.13 -25.65 -22.76
C ALA A 324 -8.35 -26.75 -23.82
N LYS A 325 -9.51 -27.41 -23.74
CA LYS A 325 -9.99 -28.38 -24.74
C LYS A 325 -10.96 -27.71 -25.71
N GLY A 326 -10.47 -27.15 -26.83
CA GLY A 326 -11.36 -26.54 -27.84
C GLY A 326 -10.67 -25.87 -29.04
N ARG A 327 -11.42 -25.67 -30.13
CA ARG A 327 -10.96 -24.96 -31.34
C ARG A 327 -11.06 -23.43 -31.23
N ASN A 328 -12.07 -22.91 -30.53
CA ASN A 328 -12.29 -21.47 -30.35
C ASN A 328 -11.16 -20.79 -29.56
N LYS A 329 -11.15 -19.46 -29.59
CA LYS A 329 -10.34 -18.57 -28.75
C LYS A 329 -11.22 -17.39 -28.35
N ASP A 330 -11.34 -17.13 -27.06
CA ASP A 330 -12.09 -15.99 -26.52
C ASP A 330 -11.18 -14.78 -26.32
N ILE A 331 -9.90 -15.04 -26.01
CA ILE A 331 -8.82 -14.06 -25.92
C ILE A 331 -7.60 -14.61 -26.68
N THR A 332 -7.01 -13.80 -27.56
CA THR A 332 -5.74 -14.09 -28.22
C THR A 332 -4.64 -13.17 -27.72
N ILE A 333 -3.63 -13.76 -27.09
CA ILE A 333 -2.38 -13.07 -26.73
C ILE A 333 -1.39 -13.28 -27.87
N LYS A 334 -0.66 -12.23 -28.25
CA LYS A 334 0.46 -12.26 -29.21
C LYS A 334 1.63 -11.40 -28.72
N PHE A 335 2.85 -11.75 -29.11
CA PHE A 335 3.97 -10.82 -29.04
C PHE A 335 3.92 -9.88 -30.24
N GLY A 336 4.29 -8.61 -30.04
CA GLY A 336 4.35 -7.60 -31.10
C GLY A 336 4.75 -6.24 -30.53
N GLU A 337 5.12 -5.32 -31.42
CA GLU A 337 5.41 -3.92 -31.09
C GLU A 337 4.10 -3.14 -30.86
N ILE A 338 4.14 -2.15 -29.96
CA ILE A 338 2.97 -1.35 -29.57
C ILE A 338 3.27 0.13 -29.85
N GLU A 339 2.73 0.63 -30.96
CA GLU A 339 2.80 2.04 -31.33
C GLU A 339 1.74 2.86 -30.57
N GLU A 340 2.08 3.28 -29.35
CA GLU A 340 1.23 4.02 -28.42
C GLU A 340 0.56 5.26 -29.03
N ASN A 341 1.25 5.95 -29.95
CA ASN A 341 0.82 7.18 -30.60
C ASN A 341 -0.26 6.98 -31.69
N ARG A 342 -0.69 5.73 -31.96
CA ARG A 342 -1.79 5.43 -32.91
C ARG A 342 -3.19 5.59 -32.31
N TYR A 343 -3.28 5.87 -31.01
CA TYR A 343 -4.53 5.90 -30.28
C TYR A 343 -4.72 7.26 -29.61
N ASP A 344 -5.94 7.77 -29.70
CA ASP A 344 -6.38 8.88 -28.88
C ASP A 344 -6.69 8.34 -27.48
N TRP A 345 -6.10 8.94 -26.45
CA TRP A 345 -6.12 8.44 -25.07
C TRP A 345 -6.91 9.41 -24.19
N ASN A 346 -8.05 8.94 -23.67
CA ASN A 346 -8.94 9.78 -22.86
C ASN A 346 -8.36 10.07 -21.48
N ILE A 347 -7.68 9.09 -20.88
CA ILE A 347 -7.12 9.15 -19.52
C ILE A 347 -5.73 8.50 -19.49
N GLU A 348 -4.78 9.17 -18.84
CA GLU A 348 -3.40 8.69 -18.62
C GLU A 348 -3.07 8.61 -17.11
N GLY A 349 -2.74 7.41 -16.66
CA GLY A 349 -2.14 7.15 -15.35
C GLY A 349 -0.61 7.20 -15.40
N LEU A 350 0.04 6.94 -14.26
CA LEU A 350 1.50 6.93 -14.11
C LEU A 350 2.19 5.87 -14.99
N CYS A 351 1.50 4.76 -15.28
CA CYS A 351 2.04 3.64 -16.05
C CYS A 351 1.07 3.10 -17.11
N TYR A 352 -0.12 3.68 -17.25
CA TYR A 352 -1.18 3.16 -18.13
C TYR A 352 -1.86 4.28 -18.92
N LYS A 353 -2.45 3.93 -20.06
CA LYS A 353 -3.32 4.80 -20.84
C LYS A 353 -4.61 4.06 -21.20
N ALA A 354 -5.72 4.77 -21.25
CA ALA A 354 -7.03 4.15 -21.46
C ALA A 354 -7.95 5.00 -22.35
N ALA A 355 -8.75 4.30 -23.13
CA ALA A 355 -9.79 4.85 -23.99
C ALA A 355 -10.91 3.80 -24.14
N GLN A 356 -11.98 4.12 -24.86
CA GLN A 356 -13.07 3.17 -25.06
C GLN A 356 -12.57 1.87 -25.72
N GLU A 357 -12.86 0.75 -25.03
CA GLU A 357 -12.43 -0.61 -25.36
C GLU A 357 -10.90 -0.83 -25.49
N LYS A 358 -10.07 0.09 -24.99
CA LYS A 358 -8.60 -0.01 -25.07
C LYS A 358 -7.93 0.31 -23.74
N PHE A 359 -6.98 -0.54 -23.36
CA PHE A 359 -6.14 -0.34 -22.18
C PHE A 359 -4.70 -0.68 -22.52
N PHE A 360 -3.82 0.31 -22.37
CA PHE A 360 -2.38 0.17 -22.49
C PHE A 360 -1.72 0.22 -21.10
N LEU A 361 -0.74 -0.64 -20.87
CA LEU A 361 0.05 -0.68 -19.64
C LEU A 361 1.54 -0.81 -19.99
N SER A 362 2.38 0.08 -19.47
CA SER A 362 3.84 0.02 -19.56
C SER A 362 4.44 -0.31 -18.20
N VAL A 363 5.13 -1.44 -18.08
CA VAL A 363 5.86 -1.79 -16.86
C VAL A 363 7.35 -1.76 -17.17
N LYS A 364 8.01 -0.67 -16.73
CA LYS A 364 9.43 -0.36 -16.98
C LYS A 364 10.33 -1.56 -16.68
N GLY A 365 11.23 -1.87 -17.62
CA GLY A 365 12.12 -3.04 -17.53
C GLY A 365 11.49 -4.41 -17.81
N ILE A 366 10.16 -4.52 -17.88
CA ILE A 366 9.45 -5.81 -18.01
C ILE A 366 8.80 -5.98 -19.37
N ALA A 367 7.75 -5.22 -19.66
CA ALA A 367 6.99 -5.29 -20.91
C ALA A 367 5.97 -4.14 -20.99
N LYS A 368 5.54 -3.83 -22.21
CA LYS A 368 4.28 -3.14 -22.48
C LYS A 368 3.19 -4.13 -22.84
N TYR A 369 1.94 -3.77 -22.58
CA TYR A 369 0.74 -4.56 -22.86
C TYR A 369 -0.31 -3.65 -23.51
N LEU A 370 -1.03 -4.14 -24.52
CA LEU A 370 -2.20 -3.48 -25.09
C LEU A 370 -3.37 -4.46 -25.15
N VAL A 371 -4.46 -4.15 -24.46
CA VAL A 371 -5.71 -4.92 -24.41
C VAL A 371 -6.77 -4.21 -25.24
N THR A 372 -7.37 -4.91 -26.20
CA THR A 372 -8.41 -4.36 -27.09
C THR A 372 -9.65 -5.25 -27.13
N GLY A 373 -10.82 -4.64 -26.98
CA GLY A 373 -12.14 -5.29 -27.18
C GLY A 373 -12.35 -6.57 -26.38
N GLY A 374 -11.70 -6.71 -25.21
CA GLY A 374 -11.74 -7.90 -24.35
C GLY A 374 -11.35 -9.21 -25.03
N SER A 375 -10.62 -9.17 -26.15
CA SER A 375 -10.41 -10.30 -27.05
C SER A 375 -9.03 -10.38 -27.69
N GLU A 376 -8.28 -9.28 -27.76
CA GLU A 376 -6.85 -9.28 -28.12
C GLU A 376 -5.97 -8.67 -27.03
N ILE A 377 -4.80 -9.28 -26.80
CA ILE A 377 -3.73 -8.76 -25.94
C ILE A 377 -2.41 -8.79 -26.74
N ILE A 378 -1.81 -7.63 -26.98
CA ILE A 378 -0.44 -7.50 -27.50
C ILE A 378 0.52 -7.36 -26.33
N ILE A 379 1.69 -7.99 -26.41
CA ILE A 379 2.77 -7.87 -25.43
C ILE A 379 4.08 -7.52 -26.14
N GLU A 380 4.66 -6.38 -25.78
CA GLU A 380 5.99 -5.94 -26.21
C GLU A 380 6.97 -6.21 -25.06
N LYS A 381 7.82 -7.24 -25.17
CA LYS A 381 8.75 -7.59 -24.08
C LYS A 381 9.95 -6.64 -24.04
N HIS A 382 10.30 -6.14 -22.86
CA HIS A 382 11.53 -5.40 -22.66
C HIS A 382 12.73 -6.37 -22.63
N GLY A 383 13.41 -6.49 -23.78
CA GLY A 383 14.62 -7.29 -23.93
C GLY A 383 14.44 -8.77 -23.52
N ASN A 384 15.43 -9.31 -22.81
CA ASN A 384 15.48 -10.72 -22.40
C ASN A 384 14.81 -11.01 -21.03
N THR A 385 13.90 -10.15 -20.57
CA THR A 385 13.20 -10.35 -19.27
C THR A 385 12.50 -11.72 -19.21
N GLU A 386 12.62 -12.39 -18.05
CA GLU A 386 12.06 -13.74 -17.85
C GLU A 386 10.53 -13.74 -18.01
N ASP A 387 9.98 -14.74 -18.70
CA ASP A 387 8.54 -14.86 -18.94
C ASP A 387 7.73 -14.88 -17.62
N ASP A 388 8.35 -15.28 -16.52
CA ASP A 388 7.74 -15.34 -15.18
C ASP A 388 7.33 -13.93 -14.69
N ALA A 389 8.16 -12.91 -14.98
CA ALA A 389 7.83 -11.51 -14.71
C ALA A 389 6.70 -10.99 -15.62
N VAL A 390 6.66 -11.42 -16.89
CA VAL A 390 5.60 -11.03 -17.84
C VAL A 390 4.26 -11.67 -17.46
N ARG A 391 4.27 -12.95 -17.03
CA ARG A 391 3.07 -13.65 -16.57
C ARG A 391 2.45 -13.00 -15.33
N LEU A 392 3.26 -12.45 -14.43
CA LEU A 392 2.77 -11.83 -13.19
C LEU A 392 1.84 -10.63 -13.45
N PHE A 393 2.17 -9.74 -14.38
CA PHE A 393 1.29 -8.60 -14.74
C PHE A 393 0.17 -9.01 -15.71
N LEU A 394 0.44 -9.97 -16.60
CA LEU A 394 -0.59 -10.54 -17.46
C LEU A 394 -1.75 -11.14 -16.64
N TYR A 395 -1.43 -11.88 -15.58
CA TYR A 395 -2.41 -12.57 -14.74
C TYR A 395 -3.17 -11.66 -13.77
N ASP A 396 -2.73 -10.41 -13.61
CA ASP A 396 -3.26 -9.44 -12.64
C ASP A 396 -4.04 -8.35 -13.42
N THR A 397 -3.50 -7.14 -13.56
CA THR A 397 -4.15 -6.01 -14.26
C THR A 397 -4.59 -6.32 -15.70
N VAL A 398 -3.75 -6.98 -16.50
CA VAL A 398 -3.99 -7.08 -17.95
C VAL A 398 -5.18 -7.98 -18.27
N ILE A 399 -5.30 -9.12 -17.59
CA ILE A 399 -6.52 -9.94 -17.71
C ILE A 399 -7.73 -9.25 -17.06
N ALA A 400 -7.55 -8.53 -15.95
CA ALA A 400 -8.65 -7.79 -15.32
C ALA A 400 -9.26 -6.76 -16.29
N ALA A 401 -8.43 -5.99 -17.00
CA ALA A 401 -8.88 -5.07 -18.05
C ALA A 401 -9.61 -5.82 -19.19
N ALA A 402 -9.09 -6.96 -19.65
CA ALA A 402 -9.75 -7.78 -20.67
C ALA A 402 -11.12 -8.32 -20.22
N LEU A 403 -11.29 -8.63 -18.93
CA LEU A 403 -12.56 -9.08 -18.34
C LEU A 403 -13.56 -7.91 -18.17
N MET A 404 -13.08 -6.74 -17.76
CA MET A 404 -13.90 -5.51 -17.70
C MET A 404 -14.46 -5.14 -19.07
N GLN A 405 -13.64 -5.20 -20.12
CA GLN A 405 -14.05 -4.94 -21.51
C GLN A 405 -15.10 -5.95 -22.04
N ARG A 406 -15.26 -7.11 -21.37
CA ARG A 406 -16.35 -8.09 -21.63
C ARG A 406 -17.57 -7.91 -20.72
N GLY A 407 -17.61 -6.85 -19.91
CA GLY A 407 -18.69 -6.58 -18.95
C GLY A 407 -18.76 -7.55 -17.77
N LEU A 408 -17.66 -8.23 -17.43
CA LEU A 408 -17.54 -9.04 -16.21
C LEU A 408 -17.07 -8.15 -15.05
N LEU A 409 -17.43 -8.50 -13.81
CA LEU A 409 -17.14 -7.72 -12.60
C LEU A 409 -15.97 -8.37 -11.83
N PRO A 410 -14.71 -7.92 -12.00
CA PRO A 410 -13.60 -8.34 -11.17
C PRO A 410 -13.59 -7.60 -9.83
N LEU A 411 -13.82 -8.33 -8.74
CA LEU A 411 -13.66 -7.84 -7.37
C LEU A 411 -12.30 -8.27 -6.80
N HIS A 412 -11.64 -7.40 -6.03
CA HIS A 412 -10.32 -7.68 -5.46
C HIS A 412 -10.42 -8.62 -4.24
N GLY A 413 -10.35 -9.94 -4.49
CA GLY A 413 -10.29 -10.94 -3.43
C GLY A 413 -10.18 -12.38 -3.88
N SER A 414 -10.19 -13.27 -2.88
CA SER A 414 -10.00 -14.71 -3.02
C SER A 414 -11.33 -15.44 -2.77
N VAL A 415 -11.53 -16.60 -3.38
CA VAL A 415 -12.82 -17.32 -3.35
C VAL A 415 -12.63 -18.78 -2.93
N ALA A 416 -13.24 -19.15 -1.80
CA ALA A 416 -13.39 -20.53 -1.37
C ALA A 416 -14.74 -21.09 -1.82
N VAL A 417 -14.84 -22.42 -1.97
CA VAL A 417 -16.04 -23.13 -2.38
C VAL A 417 -16.31 -24.30 -1.44
N ARG A 418 -17.50 -24.29 -0.84
CA ARG A 418 -18.01 -25.32 0.06
C ARG A 418 -19.43 -25.69 -0.40
N ASN A 419 -19.75 -26.98 -0.44
CA ASN A 419 -21.07 -27.49 -0.83
C ASN A 419 -21.61 -26.93 -2.17
N GLY A 420 -20.72 -26.69 -3.15
CA GLY A 420 -21.06 -26.12 -4.46
C GLY A 420 -21.43 -24.62 -4.47
N LYS A 421 -21.14 -23.89 -3.38
CA LYS A 421 -21.40 -22.46 -3.21
C LYS A 421 -20.09 -21.69 -3.03
N GLY A 422 -19.97 -20.54 -3.70
CA GLY A 422 -18.82 -19.63 -3.60
C GLY A 422 -18.94 -18.66 -2.42
N ILE A 423 -17.84 -18.51 -1.70
CA ILE A 423 -17.65 -17.62 -0.56
C ILE A 423 -16.43 -16.74 -0.86
N ALA A 424 -16.64 -15.45 -1.05
CA ALA A 424 -15.57 -14.50 -1.42
C ALA A 424 -15.08 -13.68 -0.21
N PHE A 425 -13.77 -13.41 -0.17
CA PHE A 425 -13.10 -12.62 0.85
C PHE A 425 -12.49 -11.38 0.20
N LEU A 426 -13.14 -10.24 0.37
CA LEU A 426 -12.73 -8.92 -0.16
C LEU A 426 -12.08 -8.09 0.94
N GLY A 427 -11.28 -7.10 0.58
CA GLY A 427 -10.51 -6.30 1.54
C GLY A 427 -9.28 -5.64 0.89
N SER A 428 -8.55 -4.85 1.66
CA SER A 428 -7.31 -4.20 1.19
C SER A 428 -6.18 -5.21 0.87
N SER A 429 -5.10 -4.74 0.25
CA SER A 429 -3.91 -5.55 0.01
C SER A 429 -3.21 -5.91 1.34
N SER A 430 -2.60 -7.09 1.40
CA SER A 430 -2.00 -7.71 2.61
C SER A 430 -2.93 -8.18 3.75
N VAL A 431 -4.19 -7.70 3.83
CA VAL A 431 -5.09 -7.90 4.99
C VAL A 431 -5.32 -9.36 5.41
N GLY A 432 -5.36 -10.30 4.45
CA GLY A 432 -5.46 -11.73 4.76
C GLY A 432 -6.14 -12.62 3.71
N LYS A 433 -6.80 -12.06 2.68
CA LYS A 433 -7.64 -12.74 1.66
C LYS A 433 -7.11 -14.13 1.25
N SER A 434 -5.91 -14.19 0.66
CA SER A 434 -5.26 -15.42 0.18
C SER A 434 -4.87 -16.40 1.31
N ILE A 435 -4.55 -15.89 2.51
CA ILE A 435 -4.19 -16.70 3.68
C ILE A 435 -5.44 -17.38 4.27
N ILE A 436 -6.59 -16.68 4.26
CA ILE A 436 -7.88 -17.25 4.67
C ILE A 436 -8.33 -18.32 3.67
N ALA A 437 -8.21 -18.06 2.36
CA ALA A 437 -8.48 -19.06 1.33
C ALA A 437 -7.57 -20.30 1.46
N ALA A 438 -6.29 -20.12 1.79
CA ALA A 438 -5.36 -21.21 2.05
C ALA A 438 -5.76 -22.05 3.30
N ALA A 439 -6.04 -21.39 4.44
CA ALA A 439 -6.44 -22.10 5.66
C ALA A 439 -7.79 -22.82 5.55
N LEU A 440 -8.71 -22.32 4.70
CA LEU A 440 -9.96 -23.00 4.39
C LEU A 440 -9.78 -24.20 3.44
N ASN A 441 -8.76 -24.18 2.58
CA ASN A 441 -8.37 -25.32 1.75
C ASN A 441 -7.97 -26.53 2.63
N GLU A 442 -7.19 -26.26 3.68
CA GLU A 442 -6.80 -27.26 4.69
C GLU A 442 -8.02 -27.80 5.49
N ARG A 443 -9.13 -27.04 5.55
CA ARG A 443 -10.40 -27.44 6.18
C ARG A 443 -11.48 -27.89 5.18
N SER A 444 -11.07 -28.58 4.11
CA SER A 444 -11.99 -29.21 3.15
C SER A 444 -12.95 -28.24 2.41
N CYS A 445 -12.59 -26.96 2.29
CA CYS A 445 -13.07 -26.14 1.18
C CYS A 445 -12.20 -26.42 -0.05
N SER A 446 -12.74 -26.18 -1.24
CA SER A 446 -11.94 -26.05 -2.46
C SER A 446 -11.70 -24.56 -2.77
N VAL A 447 -10.66 -24.21 -3.51
CA VAL A 447 -10.35 -22.80 -3.84
C VAL A 447 -10.58 -22.56 -5.32
N LEU A 448 -11.32 -21.49 -5.66
CA LEU A 448 -11.80 -21.18 -7.02
C LEU A 448 -11.01 -20.04 -7.67
N SER A 449 -10.58 -19.05 -6.89
CA SER A 449 -9.66 -18.02 -7.36
C SER A 449 -8.92 -17.35 -6.20
N ASP A 450 -7.82 -16.69 -6.54
CA ASP A 450 -7.06 -15.80 -5.68
C ASP A 450 -6.82 -14.47 -6.40
N THR A 451 -6.68 -13.37 -5.64
CA THR A 451 -6.56 -11.97 -6.11
C THR A 451 -7.77 -11.41 -6.86
N LEU A 452 -8.33 -12.11 -7.84
CA LEU A 452 -9.50 -11.70 -8.64
C LEU A 452 -10.70 -12.64 -8.41
N CYS A 453 -11.76 -12.10 -7.80
CA CYS A 453 -13.09 -12.70 -7.69
C CYS A 453 -13.93 -12.20 -8.87
N VAL A 454 -13.98 -12.97 -9.96
CA VAL A 454 -14.64 -12.55 -11.22
C VAL A 454 -16.10 -13.01 -11.21
N VAL A 455 -17.01 -12.04 -11.16
CA VAL A 455 -18.45 -12.24 -11.06
C VAL A 455 -19.14 -11.92 -12.39
N ASP A 456 -20.11 -12.75 -12.77
CA ASP A 456 -21.12 -12.42 -13.78
C ASP A 456 -22.53 -12.62 -13.20
N PHE A 457 -23.54 -12.02 -13.82
CA PHE A 457 -24.94 -12.17 -13.43
C PHE A 457 -25.79 -12.70 -14.58
N HIS A 458 -26.28 -13.93 -14.41
CA HIS A 458 -27.22 -14.58 -15.32
C HIS A 458 -28.64 -14.54 -14.72
N ARG A 459 -29.04 -15.61 -14.02
CA ARG A 459 -30.25 -15.65 -13.16
C ARG A 459 -29.96 -15.32 -11.69
N ARG A 460 -28.67 -15.38 -11.31
CA ARG A 460 -28.09 -15.11 -9.99
C ARG A 460 -26.60 -14.77 -10.20
N PRO A 461 -25.89 -14.18 -9.23
CA PRO A 461 -24.45 -13.94 -9.36
C PRO A 461 -23.70 -15.28 -9.36
N MET A 462 -22.83 -15.45 -10.35
CA MET A 462 -21.97 -16.62 -10.55
C MET A 462 -20.51 -16.15 -10.51
N VAL A 463 -19.65 -16.92 -9.86
CA VAL A 463 -18.21 -16.63 -9.74
C VAL A 463 -17.40 -17.68 -10.48
N TYR A 464 -16.39 -17.25 -11.24
CA TYR A 464 -15.72 -18.05 -12.27
C TYR A 464 -14.30 -18.52 -11.87
N PRO A 465 -13.92 -19.75 -12.21
CA PRO A 465 -12.63 -20.33 -11.82
C PRO A 465 -11.47 -19.57 -12.44
N GLY A 466 -10.57 -19.09 -11.58
CA GLY A 466 -9.37 -18.35 -11.95
C GLY A 466 -8.15 -19.26 -12.05
N TYR A 467 -7.14 -18.94 -11.24
CA TYR A 467 -5.87 -19.65 -11.22
C TYR A 467 -5.90 -20.90 -10.34
N PRO A 468 -5.32 -22.04 -10.78
CA PRO A 468 -5.18 -23.25 -9.96
C PRO A 468 -4.01 -23.15 -8.95
N PHE A 469 -3.78 -21.96 -8.40
CA PHE A 469 -2.74 -21.68 -7.41
C PHE A 469 -3.12 -20.49 -6.51
N LEU A 470 -2.58 -20.48 -5.30
CA LEU A 470 -2.54 -19.33 -4.40
C LEU A 470 -1.20 -18.58 -4.55
N MET A 471 -1.18 -17.27 -4.30
CA MET A 471 0.05 -16.45 -4.30
C MET A 471 0.38 -15.94 -2.89
N LEU A 472 1.20 -16.69 -2.15
CA LEU A 472 1.49 -16.39 -0.74
C LEU A 472 2.90 -15.84 -0.54
N TRP A 473 3.01 -14.83 0.32
CA TRP A 473 4.30 -14.33 0.84
C TRP A 473 4.92 -15.33 1.82
N ARG A 474 6.25 -15.42 1.87
CA ARG A 474 7.02 -16.31 2.74
C ARG A 474 6.60 -16.28 4.22
N GLY A 475 6.24 -15.12 4.74
CA GLY A 475 5.68 -14.98 6.10
C GLY A 475 4.30 -15.61 6.24
N GLY A 476 3.41 -15.41 5.26
CA GLY A 476 2.09 -16.04 5.21
C GLY A 476 2.15 -17.56 5.09
N ALA A 477 3.00 -18.08 4.19
CA ALA A 477 3.24 -19.52 4.05
C ALA A 477 3.74 -20.15 5.36
N LYS A 478 4.68 -19.50 6.06
CA LYS A 478 5.17 -19.95 7.37
C LYS A 478 4.08 -20.02 8.46
N ILE A 479 3.10 -19.13 8.44
CA ILE A 479 1.98 -19.12 9.41
C ILE A 479 1.06 -20.33 9.21
N LEU A 480 0.96 -20.82 7.97
CA LEU A 480 0.22 -22.02 7.57
C LEU A 480 1.08 -23.30 7.64
N GLY A 481 2.35 -23.21 8.08
CA GLY A 481 3.27 -24.35 8.08
C GLY A 481 3.72 -24.83 6.68
N LEU A 482 3.35 -24.13 5.61
CA LEU A 482 3.57 -24.58 4.23
C LEU A 482 5.05 -24.55 3.83
N GLU A 483 5.53 -25.69 3.33
CA GLU A 483 6.92 -25.84 2.87
C GLU A 483 7.24 -24.95 1.66
N LEU A 484 8.47 -24.41 1.64
CA LEU A 484 9.01 -23.57 0.56
C LEU A 484 10.14 -24.25 -0.23
N GLN A 485 10.59 -25.44 0.19
CA GLN A 485 11.69 -26.14 -0.47
C GLN A 485 11.29 -26.55 -1.90
N GLY A 486 12.16 -26.33 -2.87
CA GLY A 486 11.88 -26.56 -4.30
C GLY A 486 10.88 -25.59 -4.96
N ARG A 487 10.15 -24.77 -4.22
CA ARG A 487 9.19 -23.81 -4.80
C ARG A 487 9.90 -22.62 -5.45
N LYS A 488 9.43 -22.23 -6.63
CA LYS A 488 9.86 -21.01 -7.31
C LYS A 488 9.07 -19.80 -6.81
N PRO A 489 9.69 -18.62 -6.62
CA PRO A 489 8.95 -17.40 -6.40
C PRO A 489 8.18 -17.01 -7.66
N VAL A 490 7.13 -16.19 -7.53
CA VAL A 490 6.31 -15.72 -8.66
C VAL A 490 7.12 -14.85 -9.64
N ARG A 491 8.19 -14.23 -9.15
CA ARG A 491 9.16 -13.45 -9.91
C ARG A 491 10.49 -13.47 -9.16
N LYS A 492 11.61 -13.56 -9.88
CA LYS A 492 12.97 -13.52 -9.31
C LYS A 492 13.15 -12.27 -8.45
N GLY A 493 13.60 -12.44 -7.20
CA GLY A 493 13.80 -11.37 -6.22
C GLY A 493 12.65 -11.19 -5.21
N LEU A 494 11.42 -11.59 -5.54
CA LEU A 494 10.31 -11.57 -4.57
C LEU A 494 10.32 -12.79 -3.65
N MET A 495 9.85 -12.63 -2.41
CA MET A 495 9.51 -13.76 -1.52
C MET A 495 8.00 -14.06 -1.53
N LYS A 496 7.34 -13.82 -2.66
CA LYS A 496 5.96 -14.20 -3.00
C LYS A 496 6.07 -15.46 -3.88
N TYR A 497 5.38 -16.54 -3.53
CA TYR A 497 5.53 -17.87 -4.14
C TYR A 497 4.20 -18.43 -4.63
N TYR A 498 4.25 -19.28 -5.68
CA TYR A 498 3.09 -20.04 -6.14
C TYR A 498 2.87 -21.30 -5.28
N PHE A 499 1.62 -21.51 -4.89
CA PHE A 499 1.15 -22.72 -4.21
C PHE A 499 0.05 -23.37 -5.06
N PRO A 500 0.38 -24.35 -5.91
CA PRO A 500 -0.61 -25.10 -6.69
C PRO A 500 -1.68 -25.73 -5.81
N LEU A 501 -2.91 -25.71 -6.31
CA LEU A 501 -4.11 -26.25 -5.67
C LEU A 501 -4.39 -27.68 -6.18
N ASP A 502 -3.38 -28.54 -6.09
CA ASP A 502 -3.41 -29.89 -6.66
C ASP A 502 -4.52 -30.73 -6.02
N GLY A 503 -5.53 -31.11 -6.82
CA GLY A 503 -6.72 -31.82 -6.35
C GLY A 503 -7.75 -30.96 -5.59
N SER A 504 -7.40 -29.73 -5.18
CA SER A 504 -8.26 -28.84 -4.38
C SER A 504 -8.74 -27.57 -5.11
N PHE A 505 -8.29 -27.36 -6.36
CA PHE A 505 -8.80 -26.31 -7.24
C PHE A 505 -10.24 -26.59 -7.68
N HIS A 506 -11.14 -25.63 -7.46
CA HIS A 506 -12.51 -25.70 -7.94
C HIS A 506 -12.59 -25.17 -9.38
N ASN A 507 -12.76 -26.06 -10.36
CA ASN A 507 -12.63 -25.74 -11.79
C ASN A 507 -13.95 -25.43 -12.53
N GLN A 508 -15.06 -25.21 -11.81
CA GLN A 508 -16.37 -24.86 -12.37
C GLN A 508 -16.87 -23.52 -11.84
N ALA A 509 -17.78 -22.87 -12.56
CA ALA A 509 -18.43 -21.64 -12.09
C ALA A 509 -19.55 -21.97 -11.10
N VAL A 510 -19.56 -21.31 -9.93
CA VAL A 510 -20.51 -21.59 -8.84
C VAL A 510 -21.32 -20.34 -8.46
N PRO A 511 -22.46 -20.48 -7.76
CA PRO A 511 -23.21 -19.32 -7.27
C PRO A 511 -22.42 -18.58 -6.19
N LEU A 512 -22.39 -17.25 -6.25
CA LEU A 512 -21.79 -16.43 -5.20
C LEU A 512 -22.80 -16.18 -4.07
N GLU A 513 -22.74 -17.05 -3.06
CA GLU A 513 -23.67 -17.05 -1.92
C GLU A 513 -23.38 -15.90 -0.95
N LYS A 514 -22.09 -15.70 -0.61
CA LYS A 514 -21.68 -14.81 0.47
C LYS A 514 -20.36 -14.09 0.18
N ILE A 515 -20.26 -12.85 0.65
CA ILE A 515 -19.07 -12.01 0.64
C ILE A 515 -18.74 -11.60 2.08
N TYR A 516 -17.49 -11.80 2.47
CA TYR A 516 -16.91 -11.21 3.68
C TYR A 516 -16.00 -10.04 3.32
N LEU A 517 -16.28 -8.88 3.92
CA LEU A 517 -15.42 -7.69 3.84
C LEU A 517 -14.47 -7.73 5.04
N LEU A 518 -13.18 -7.99 4.77
CA LEU A 518 -12.16 -8.17 5.80
C LEU A 518 -11.70 -6.82 6.38
N ASN A 519 -11.85 -6.66 7.69
CA ASN A 519 -11.28 -5.54 8.45
C ASN A 519 -10.48 -6.09 9.66
N SER A 520 -9.36 -5.47 9.99
CA SER A 520 -8.44 -5.97 11.03
C SER A 520 -8.06 -4.92 12.06
N HIS A 521 -8.18 -5.24 13.35
CA HIS A 521 -7.89 -4.35 14.47
C HIS A 521 -6.99 -5.00 15.54
N ASN A 522 -6.69 -4.26 16.60
CA ASN A 522 -5.92 -4.69 17.77
C ASN A 522 -6.78 -5.10 18.99
N ARG A 523 -8.12 -5.08 18.88
CA ARG A 523 -9.06 -5.53 19.93
C ARG A 523 -9.22 -7.07 19.92
N GLU A 524 -9.53 -7.67 21.08
CA GLU A 524 -9.67 -9.12 21.30
C GLU A 524 -10.87 -9.78 20.58
N GLU A 525 -11.90 -8.97 20.34
CA GLU A 525 -13.20 -9.36 19.82
C GLU A 525 -13.15 -9.81 18.36
N TYR A 526 -14.17 -10.55 17.95
CA TYR A 526 -14.40 -10.97 16.57
C TYR A 526 -15.87 -10.72 16.28
N THR A 527 -16.19 -9.87 15.30
CA THR A 527 -17.58 -9.44 15.05
C THR A 527 -17.96 -9.59 13.58
N PHE A 528 -19.20 -10.02 13.36
CA PHE A 528 -19.87 -9.94 12.06
C PHE A 528 -20.89 -8.81 12.09
N THR A 529 -20.76 -7.86 11.16
CA THR A 529 -21.76 -6.82 10.93
C THR A 529 -22.41 -7.07 9.56
N PRO A 530 -23.71 -7.40 9.48
CA PRO A 530 -24.42 -7.48 8.20
C PRO A 530 -24.35 -6.14 7.45
N VAL A 531 -24.07 -6.18 6.16
CA VAL A 531 -24.13 -5.01 5.28
C VAL A 531 -25.46 -5.06 4.54
N ASN A 532 -26.25 -4.00 4.64
CA ASN A 532 -27.67 -3.96 4.26
C ASN A 532 -27.93 -2.86 3.23
N GLY A 533 -29.11 -2.90 2.58
CA GLY A 533 -29.61 -1.82 1.73
C GLY A 533 -28.61 -1.34 0.65
N SER A 534 -28.43 -0.03 0.58
CA SER A 534 -27.48 0.70 -0.27
C SER A 534 -26.01 0.38 0.01
N ASP A 535 -25.67 0.09 1.27
CA ASP A 535 -24.27 -0.05 1.71
C ASP A 535 -23.60 -1.26 1.05
N LYS A 536 -24.41 -2.24 0.62
CA LYS A 536 -24.00 -3.39 -0.18
C LYS A 536 -23.54 -3.03 -1.58
N LEU A 537 -24.01 -1.91 -2.14
CA LEU A 537 -23.63 -1.42 -3.46
C LEU A 537 -22.29 -0.67 -3.36
N PHE A 538 -22.19 0.30 -2.44
CA PHE A 538 -20.95 1.01 -2.16
C PHE A 538 -19.81 0.05 -1.80
N ALA A 539 -20.05 -0.89 -0.87
CA ALA A 539 -19.06 -1.89 -0.48
C ALA A 539 -18.68 -2.90 -1.59
N LEU A 540 -19.41 -2.97 -2.70
CA LEU A 540 -18.95 -3.69 -3.90
C LEU A 540 -18.11 -2.80 -4.81
N GLN A 541 -18.46 -1.51 -4.93
CA GLN A 541 -17.69 -0.53 -5.69
C GLN A 541 -16.29 -0.32 -5.07
N ASP A 542 -16.21 -0.17 -3.74
CA ASP A 542 -14.96 -0.08 -2.95
C ASP A 542 -13.97 -1.22 -3.21
N TYR A 543 -14.46 -2.38 -3.67
CA TYR A 543 -13.68 -3.57 -3.95
C TYR A 543 -13.72 -4.02 -5.42
N ILE A 544 -14.16 -3.17 -6.36
CA ILE A 544 -13.83 -3.34 -7.78
C ILE A 544 -12.31 -3.31 -7.90
N TYR A 545 -11.73 -4.31 -8.55
CA TYR A 545 -10.30 -4.35 -8.79
C TYR A 545 -9.92 -3.17 -9.72
N LYS A 546 -9.15 -2.21 -9.20
CA LYS A 546 -8.71 -0.99 -9.92
C LYS A 546 -9.89 -0.24 -10.57
N GLU A 547 -10.83 0.22 -9.75
CA GLU A 547 -12.07 0.90 -10.20
C GLU A 547 -11.83 2.06 -11.18
N THR A 548 -10.72 2.79 -11.03
CA THR A 548 -10.28 3.83 -11.95
C THR A 548 -10.14 3.34 -13.39
N LEU A 549 -9.71 2.09 -13.63
CA LEU A 549 -9.62 1.50 -14.98
C LEU A 549 -11.00 1.24 -15.61
N VAL A 550 -12.01 0.93 -14.80
CA VAL A 550 -13.40 0.76 -15.28
C VAL A 550 -13.93 2.08 -15.84
N ARG A 551 -13.76 3.17 -15.07
CA ARG A 551 -14.13 4.53 -15.50
C ARG A 551 -13.33 4.94 -16.75
N SER A 552 -12.03 4.66 -16.75
CA SER A 552 -11.12 5.09 -17.83
C SER A 552 -11.36 4.38 -19.17
N MET A 553 -12.01 3.21 -19.17
CA MET A 553 -12.42 2.50 -20.39
C MET A 553 -13.88 2.71 -20.79
N GLY A 554 -14.69 3.44 -20.00
CA GLY A 554 -16.12 3.68 -20.26
C GLY A 554 -17.05 2.52 -19.88
N PHE A 555 -16.73 1.76 -18.81
CA PHE A 555 -17.51 0.59 -18.37
C PHE A 555 -18.24 0.80 -17.02
N GLU A 556 -18.15 1.98 -16.41
CA GLU A 556 -18.74 2.31 -15.10
C GLU A 556 -20.25 2.03 -15.02
N ASN A 557 -21.02 2.39 -16.05
CA ASN A 557 -22.45 2.07 -16.13
C ASN A 557 -22.74 0.55 -16.12
N ILE A 558 -21.89 -0.24 -16.78
CA ILE A 558 -22.03 -1.70 -16.85
C ILE A 558 -21.66 -2.32 -15.49
N GLN A 559 -20.55 -1.90 -14.88
CA GLN A 559 -20.12 -2.40 -13.58
C GLN A 559 -21.08 -2.01 -12.46
N PHE A 560 -21.59 -0.78 -12.45
CA PHE A 560 -22.63 -0.35 -11.51
C PHE A 560 -23.86 -1.27 -11.56
N GLN A 561 -24.36 -1.61 -12.76
CA GLN A 561 -25.45 -2.57 -12.90
C GLN A 561 -25.09 -3.99 -12.40
N LYS A 562 -23.85 -4.46 -12.58
CA LYS A 562 -23.39 -5.76 -12.07
C LYS A 562 -23.28 -5.75 -10.55
N CYS A 563 -22.81 -4.65 -9.94
CA CYS A 563 -22.80 -4.45 -8.49
C CYS A 563 -24.23 -4.41 -7.91
N VAL A 564 -25.16 -3.65 -8.50
CA VAL A 564 -26.59 -3.64 -8.09
C VAL A 564 -27.20 -5.04 -8.15
N LYS A 565 -26.97 -5.79 -9.25
CA LYS A 565 -27.48 -7.15 -9.43
C LYS A 565 -26.87 -8.13 -8.42
N THR A 566 -25.59 -7.99 -8.09
CA THR A 566 -24.89 -8.83 -7.10
C THR A 566 -25.34 -8.50 -5.66
N ALA A 567 -25.36 -7.21 -5.28
CA ALA A 567 -25.80 -6.73 -3.97
C ALA A 567 -27.22 -7.19 -3.60
N ARG A 568 -28.13 -7.32 -4.59
CA ARG A 568 -29.50 -7.82 -4.37
C ARG A 568 -29.60 -9.31 -4.03
N HIS A 569 -28.62 -10.13 -4.42
CA HIS A 569 -28.72 -11.60 -4.37
C HIS A 569 -27.67 -12.31 -3.50
N THR A 570 -26.60 -11.61 -3.11
CA THR A 570 -25.51 -12.15 -2.28
C THR A 570 -25.59 -11.63 -0.85
N VAL A 571 -25.33 -12.47 0.16
CA VAL A 571 -25.20 -12.03 1.56
C VAL A 571 -23.86 -11.34 1.76
N ILE A 572 -23.84 -10.12 2.29
CA ILE A 572 -22.59 -9.37 2.56
C ILE A 572 -22.47 -9.12 4.06
N LYS A 573 -21.31 -9.47 4.63
CA LYS A 573 -20.97 -9.20 6.04
C LYS A 573 -19.59 -8.56 6.13
N ARG A 574 -19.44 -7.50 6.93
CA ARG A 574 -18.13 -7.05 7.38
C ARG A 574 -17.70 -7.97 8.52
N ILE A 575 -16.47 -8.46 8.48
CA ILE A 575 -15.83 -9.17 9.59
C ILE A 575 -14.71 -8.30 10.15
N ASN A 576 -14.78 -7.98 11.44
CA ASN A 576 -13.70 -7.34 12.16
C ASN A 576 -12.98 -8.41 12.99
N TYR A 577 -11.66 -8.52 12.85
CA TYR A 577 -10.85 -9.54 13.51
C TYR A 577 -9.50 -9.02 14.01
N HIS A 578 -8.90 -9.74 14.96
CA HIS A 578 -7.61 -9.39 15.52
C HIS A 578 -6.46 -9.59 14.50
N ASN A 579 -5.62 -8.57 14.29
CA ASN A 579 -4.58 -8.53 13.25
C ASN A 579 -3.36 -9.46 13.45
N ASP A 580 -3.07 -9.88 14.69
CA ASP A 580 -2.09 -10.94 15.00
C ASP A 580 -2.43 -12.26 14.29
N LYS A 581 -1.67 -12.55 13.23
CA LYS A 581 -1.85 -13.71 12.34
C LYS A 581 -1.68 -15.07 13.04
N ARG A 582 -1.12 -15.13 14.26
CA ARG A 582 -1.10 -16.36 15.08
C ARG A 582 -2.50 -16.81 15.51
N ARG A 583 -3.47 -15.88 15.47
CA ARG A 583 -4.89 -16.14 15.78
C ARG A 583 -5.70 -16.60 14.56
N LEU A 584 -5.05 -16.91 13.44
CA LEU A 584 -5.70 -17.41 12.22
C LEU A 584 -6.61 -18.61 12.48
N GLY A 585 -6.23 -19.54 13.36
CA GLY A 585 -7.12 -20.63 13.80
C GLY A 585 -8.47 -20.12 14.30
N LYS A 586 -8.47 -19.23 15.29
CA LYS A 586 -9.68 -18.58 15.85
C LYS A 586 -10.50 -17.84 14.78
N LEU A 587 -9.83 -17.21 13.80
CA LEU A 587 -10.49 -16.56 12.66
C LEU A 587 -11.22 -17.58 11.77
N ILE A 588 -10.59 -18.71 11.45
CA ILE A 588 -11.22 -19.77 10.65
C ILE A 588 -12.34 -20.45 11.44
N ASP A 589 -12.15 -20.76 12.73
CA ASP A 589 -13.19 -21.31 13.60
C ASP A 589 -14.44 -20.39 13.68
N PHE A 590 -14.22 -19.07 13.63
CA PHE A 590 -15.29 -18.05 13.67
C PHE A 590 -15.97 -17.88 12.30
N LEU A 591 -15.21 -17.97 11.21
CA LEU A 591 -15.74 -17.96 9.84
C LEU A 591 -16.58 -19.20 9.55
N GLU A 592 -16.08 -20.39 9.90
CA GLU A 592 -16.77 -21.66 9.68
C GLU A 592 -18.12 -21.71 10.42
N LYS A 593 -18.21 -21.20 11.65
CA LYS A 593 -19.47 -21.08 12.40
C LYS A 593 -20.56 -20.23 11.73
N ASP A 594 -20.23 -19.48 10.68
CA ASP A 594 -21.19 -18.66 9.93
C ASP A 594 -21.58 -19.29 8.57
N PHE A 595 -20.87 -20.33 8.08
CA PHE A 595 -21.14 -20.95 6.77
C PHE A 595 -21.05 -22.49 6.68
N LEU A 596 -20.72 -23.17 7.78
CA LEU A 596 -21.00 -24.61 7.98
C LEU A 596 -22.43 -24.79 8.52
#